data_AF-A0A934LXR0-F1
#
_entry.id   AF-A0A934LXR0-F1
#
_cell.length_a   1.000
_cell.length_b   1.000
_cell.length_c   1.000
_cell.angle_alpha   90.00
_cell.angle_beta   90.00
_cell.angle_gamma   90.00
#
_symmetry.space_group_name_H-M   'P 1'
#
loop_
_entity.id
_entity.type
_entity.pdbx_description
1 polymer ?
#
loop_
_entity_poly.entity_id
_entity_poly.type
_entity_poly.pdbx_seq_one_letter_code
_entity_poly.pdbx_strand_id
1 'polypeptide(L)'
;MTDAATEAPAKRSKNRKRGLALTLLLSAIGAAAGYYGVSSGVIPITALSNQRPFAAKATDIAFVEIDPIMISFSGGQSIRQLRFRAQLEVDPAVIRKVQSLLPRVIDVLNGYLRALQLADLTDPLALTRLRGQMLRRVQVVVGRENVRDLLIMEFVLN
;
A
#
# COMPACT_ATOMS: atom_id res chain seq x y z
N MET A 1 70.91 61.10 10.38
CA MET A 1 70.06 62.30 10.33
C MET A 1 68.62 61.84 10.50
N THR A 2 67.96 62.30 11.56
CA THR A 2 66.52 62.28 11.81
C THR A 2 65.78 63.03 10.68
N ASP A 3 64.59 62.60 10.25
CA ASP A 3 63.29 63.04 10.78
C ASP A 3 62.12 62.46 9.93
N ALA A 4 60.92 62.62 10.46
CA ALA A 4 59.65 62.00 10.14
C ALA A 4 58.89 62.64 8.97
N ALA A 5 57.93 61.89 8.43
CA ALA A 5 56.66 62.44 7.94
C ALA A 5 55.54 61.41 8.10
N THR A 6 54.46 61.88 8.73
CA THR A 6 53.24 61.18 9.16
C THR A 6 52.11 61.34 8.13
N GLU A 7 51.28 60.28 8.02
CA GLU A 7 49.88 60.17 7.54
C GLU A 7 49.44 60.46 6.09
N ALA A 8 48.67 59.52 5.50
CA ALA A 8 47.20 59.66 5.34
C ALA A 8 46.52 58.38 4.77
N PRO A 9 45.24 58.10 5.11
CA PRO A 9 44.57 56.82 4.84
C PRO A 9 43.91 56.76 3.44
N ALA A 10 44.00 55.60 2.78
CA ALA A 10 43.30 55.35 1.52
C ALA A 10 41.77 55.21 1.73
N LYS A 11 41.02 56.24 1.33
CA LYS A 11 39.56 56.31 1.33
C LYS A 11 38.91 55.06 0.69
N ARG A 12 38.18 54.27 1.48
CA ARG A 12 37.21 53.27 0.98
C ARG A 12 36.16 53.96 0.10
N SER A 13 36.17 53.64 -1.19
CA SER A 13 35.33 54.34 -2.17
C SER A 13 33.83 54.10 -1.95
N LYS A 14 33.07 55.21 -2.02
CA LYS A 14 31.63 55.33 -1.80
C LYS A 14 30.78 54.52 -2.81
N ASN A 15 31.42 53.88 -3.80
CA ASN A 15 30.77 53.17 -4.91
C ASN A 15 30.52 51.67 -4.65
N ARG A 16 31.21 51.03 -3.68
CA ARG A 16 30.99 49.61 -3.36
C ARG A 16 29.60 49.36 -2.73
N LYS A 17 29.12 50.30 -1.92
CA LYS A 17 27.77 50.24 -1.32
C LYS A 17 26.66 50.43 -2.35
N ARG A 18 26.91 51.24 -3.39
CA ARG A 18 25.97 51.43 -4.51
C ARG A 18 25.84 50.18 -5.36
N GLY A 19 26.96 49.50 -5.64
CA GLY A 19 26.96 48.19 -6.31
C GLY A 19 26.17 47.14 -5.51
N LEU A 20 26.39 47.07 -4.20
CA LEU A 20 25.66 46.13 -3.32
C LEU A 20 24.15 46.44 -3.26
N ALA A 21 23.77 47.71 -3.16
CA ALA A 21 22.37 48.12 -3.16
C ALA A 21 21.68 47.79 -4.50
N LEU A 22 22.38 47.99 -5.62
CA LEU A 22 21.86 47.67 -6.95
C LEU A 22 21.67 46.15 -7.12
N THR A 23 22.63 45.33 -6.68
CA THR A 23 22.49 43.87 -6.74
C THR A 23 21.34 43.37 -5.87
N LEU A 24 21.17 43.95 -4.68
CA LEU A 24 20.11 43.56 -3.76
C LEU A 24 18.72 43.94 -4.30
N LEU A 25 18.63 45.10 -4.94
CA LEU A 25 17.41 45.53 -5.63
C LEU A 25 17.09 44.62 -6.83
N LEU A 26 18.08 44.29 -7.67
CA LEU A 26 17.88 43.40 -8.82
C LEU A 26 17.45 41.99 -8.40
N SER A 27 18.05 41.44 -7.33
CA SER A 27 17.65 40.13 -6.80
C SER A 27 16.23 40.12 -6.25
N ALA A 28 15.82 41.20 -5.58
CA ALA A 28 14.46 41.32 -5.05
C ALA A 28 13.42 41.38 -6.17
N ILE A 29 13.71 42.15 -7.23
CA ILE A 29 12.84 42.25 -8.41
C ILE A 29 12.76 40.90 -9.13
N GLY A 30 13.90 40.23 -9.34
CA GLY A 30 13.95 38.91 -9.97
C GLY A 30 13.17 37.84 -9.18
N ALA A 31 13.30 37.84 -7.85
CA ALA A 31 12.55 36.93 -6.98
C ALA A 31 11.04 37.20 -7.02
N ALA A 32 10.62 38.47 -6.98
CA ALA A 32 9.21 38.84 -7.07
C ALA A 32 8.58 38.48 -8.43
N ALA A 33 9.28 38.75 -9.53
CA ALA A 33 8.84 38.40 -10.88
C ALA A 33 8.78 36.88 -11.08
N GLY A 34 9.79 36.14 -10.58
CA GLY A 34 9.80 34.69 -10.60
C GLY A 34 8.63 34.09 -9.81
N TYR A 35 8.41 34.55 -8.58
CA TYR A 35 7.28 34.11 -7.74
C TYR A 35 5.94 34.38 -8.41
N TYR A 36 5.73 35.60 -8.92
CA TYR A 36 4.50 35.96 -9.61
C TYR A 36 4.27 35.08 -10.85
N GLY A 37 5.30 34.82 -11.65
CA GLY A 37 5.18 33.96 -12.84
C GLY A 37 4.78 32.52 -12.51
N VAL A 38 5.27 31.96 -11.40
CA VAL A 38 4.85 30.64 -10.89
C VAL A 38 3.41 30.71 -10.37
N SER A 39 3.10 31.70 -9.53
CA SER A 39 1.81 31.78 -8.82
C SER A 39 0.65 32.14 -9.72
N SER A 40 0.89 32.94 -10.76
CA SER A 40 -0.12 33.35 -11.76
C SER A 40 -0.35 32.28 -12.84
N GLY A 41 0.46 31.21 -12.86
CA GLY A 41 0.34 30.12 -13.83
C GLY A 41 0.82 30.47 -15.25
N VAL A 42 1.46 31.63 -15.43
CA VAL A 42 1.98 32.10 -16.73
C VAL A 42 3.26 31.33 -17.11
N ILE A 43 4.02 30.85 -16.12
CA ILE A 43 5.15 29.94 -16.33
C ILE A 43 4.66 28.50 -16.07
N PRO A 44 4.70 27.58 -17.06
CA PRO A 44 4.14 26.24 -16.95
C PRO A 44 5.05 25.26 -16.17
N ILE A 45 5.49 25.66 -14.97
CA ILE A 45 6.38 24.83 -14.12
C ILE A 45 5.61 23.67 -13.46
N THR A 46 4.30 23.85 -13.27
CA THR A 46 3.38 22.83 -12.74
C THR A 46 3.01 21.75 -13.75
N ALA A 47 3.27 21.96 -15.05
CA ALA A 47 2.96 20.99 -16.10
C ALA A 47 3.84 19.72 -16.03
N LEU A 48 5.03 19.78 -15.39
CA LEU A 48 5.84 18.60 -15.07
C LEU A 48 5.37 17.85 -13.81
N SER A 49 4.55 18.49 -12.97
CA SER A 49 3.93 17.89 -11.78
C SER A 49 2.58 17.24 -12.08
N ASN A 50 2.17 17.22 -13.35
CA ASN A 50 0.94 16.56 -13.81
C ASN A 50 1.14 15.05 -14.01
N GLN A 51 1.85 14.40 -13.08
CA GLN A 51 1.49 13.03 -12.73
C GLN A 51 0.08 13.12 -12.17
N ARG A 52 -0.92 13.04 -13.05
CA ARG A 52 -2.24 12.58 -12.64
C ARG A 52 -1.95 11.37 -11.78
N PRO A 53 -2.33 11.34 -10.48
CA PRO A 53 -2.27 10.09 -9.76
C PRO A 53 -2.98 9.10 -10.69
N PHE A 54 -2.29 8.01 -11.03
CA PHE A 54 -2.94 6.86 -11.63
C PHE A 54 -4.03 6.53 -10.62
N ALA A 55 -5.23 7.07 -10.82
CA ALA A 55 -6.41 6.64 -10.13
C ALA A 55 -6.60 5.23 -10.69
N ALA A 56 -5.90 4.28 -10.07
CA ALA A 56 -6.09 2.87 -10.29
C ALA A 56 -7.60 2.71 -10.16
N LYS A 57 -8.24 2.42 -11.29
CA LYS A 57 -9.67 2.23 -11.37
C LYS A 57 -9.98 1.24 -10.26
N ALA A 58 -10.62 1.70 -9.18
CA ALA A 58 -10.95 0.84 -8.06
C ALA A 58 -11.74 -0.30 -8.68
N THR A 59 -11.10 -1.46 -8.78
CA THR A 59 -11.73 -2.60 -9.45
C THR A 59 -12.82 -2.98 -8.49
N ASP A 60 -14.07 -2.90 -8.94
CA ASP A 60 -15.19 -3.26 -8.09
C ASP A 60 -14.96 -4.71 -7.63
N ILE A 61 -15.04 -4.93 -6.33
CA ILE A 61 -14.80 -6.23 -5.69
C ILE A 61 -16.01 -6.58 -4.84
N ALA A 62 -16.37 -7.85 -4.85
CA ALA A 62 -17.43 -8.38 -4.02
C ALA A 62 -16.89 -9.53 -3.18
N PHE A 63 -17.55 -9.78 -2.05
CA PHE A 63 -17.19 -10.84 -1.12
C PHE A 63 -18.33 -11.83 -1.03
N VAL A 64 -18.01 -13.11 -1.24
CA VAL A 64 -18.95 -14.21 -1.06
C VAL A 64 -18.59 -14.91 0.23
N GLU A 65 -19.51 -14.91 1.19
CA GLU A 65 -19.29 -15.57 2.48
C GLU A 65 -19.32 -17.10 2.35
N ILE A 66 -18.43 -17.75 3.10
CA ILE A 66 -18.43 -19.20 3.29
C ILE A 66 -18.96 -19.48 4.69
N ASP A 67 -19.89 -20.43 4.78
CA ASP A 67 -20.44 -20.88 6.06
C ASP A 67 -19.33 -21.36 7.01
N PRO A 68 -19.43 -21.11 8.32
CA PRO A 68 -18.43 -21.55 9.29
C PRO A 68 -18.22 -23.07 9.26
N ILE A 69 -16.96 -23.49 9.19
CA ILE A 69 -16.55 -24.89 9.21
C ILE A 69 -15.96 -25.23 10.58
N MET A 70 -16.41 -26.32 11.18
CA MET A 70 -15.89 -26.84 12.44
C MET A 70 -15.26 -28.21 12.24
N ILE A 71 -13.96 -28.34 12.54
CA ILE A 71 -13.22 -29.60 12.45
C ILE A 71 -12.69 -29.98 13.82
N SER A 72 -12.93 -31.23 14.22
CA SER A 72 -12.36 -31.79 15.44
C SER A 72 -11.10 -32.60 15.11
N PHE A 73 -10.02 -32.32 15.83
CA PHE A 73 -8.76 -33.04 15.77
C PHE A 73 -8.62 -33.87 17.05
N SER A 74 -8.40 -35.18 16.88
CA SER A 74 -8.08 -36.08 17.99
C SER A 74 -6.57 -36.29 18.04
N GLY A 75 -5.93 -35.86 19.13
CA GLY A 75 -4.50 -36.05 19.35
C GLY A 75 -4.22 -36.46 20.79
N GLY A 76 -3.93 -37.75 21.03
CA GLY A 76 -3.69 -38.26 22.37
C GLY A 76 -4.96 -38.27 23.23
N GLN A 77 -4.93 -37.64 24.41
CA GLN A 77 -6.05 -37.63 25.38
C GLN A 77 -6.99 -36.41 25.24
N SER A 78 -6.73 -35.46 24.34
CA SER A 78 -7.57 -34.27 24.17
C SER A 78 -8.12 -34.14 22.75
N ILE A 79 -9.37 -33.68 22.67
CA ILE A 79 -10.03 -33.29 21.42
C ILE A 79 -9.89 -31.79 21.30
N ARG A 80 -9.34 -31.32 20.18
CA ARG A 80 -9.22 -29.90 19.86
C ARG A 80 -10.18 -29.58 18.71
N GLN A 81 -10.84 -28.43 18.76
CA GLN A 81 -11.81 -28.01 17.75
C GLN A 81 -11.32 -26.76 17.03
N LEU A 82 -11.14 -26.86 15.72
CA LEU A 82 -10.90 -25.71 14.86
C LEU A 82 -12.23 -25.14 14.40
N ARG A 83 -12.43 -23.85 14.63
CA ARG A 83 -13.47 -23.04 14.01
C ARG A 83 -12.83 -22.19 12.92
N PHE A 84 -13.30 -22.39 11.69
CA PHE A 84 -12.82 -21.71 10.49
C PHE A 84 -13.96 -20.95 9.82
N ARG A 85 -13.72 -19.68 9.46
CA ARG A 85 -14.61 -18.88 8.63
C ARG A 85 -13.81 -18.13 7.59
N ALA A 86 -14.34 -18.03 6.37
CA ALA A 86 -13.67 -17.31 5.29
C ALA A 86 -14.68 -16.62 4.35
N GLN A 87 -14.15 -15.73 3.52
CA GLN A 87 -14.86 -15.10 2.42
C GLN A 87 -14.02 -15.22 1.15
N LEU A 88 -14.67 -15.33 -0.01
CA LEU A 88 -14.02 -15.32 -1.31
C LEU A 88 -14.11 -13.92 -1.91
N GLU A 89 -12.98 -13.36 -2.33
CA GLU A 89 -12.95 -12.13 -3.11
C GLU A 89 -13.17 -12.46 -4.58
N VAL A 90 -14.20 -11.85 -5.16
CA VAL A 90 -14.65 -12.13 -6.53
C VAL A 90 -14.99 -10.83 -7.26
N ASP A 91 -15.04 -10.92 -8.58
CA ASP A 91 -15.65 -9.85 -9.38
C ASP A 91 -17.18 -9.82 -9.15
N PRO A 92 -17.80 -8.64 -8.97
CA PRO A 92 -19.24 -8.54 -8.80
C PRO A 92 -20.06 -9.26 -9.89
N ALA A 93 -19.54 -9.32 -11.11
CA ALA A 93 -20.20 -9.99 -12.23
C ALA A 93 -20.36 -11.51 -12.03
N VAL A 94 -19.52 -12.14 -11.20
CA VAL A 94 -19.49 -13.61 -11.03
C VAL A 94 -20.07 -14.10 -9.70
N ILE A 95 -20.57 -13.20 -8.83
CA ILE A 95 -21.12 -13.56 -7.51
C ILE A 95 -22.07 -14.75 -7.57
N ARG A 96 -23.09 -14.68 -8.45
CA ARG A 96 -24.11 -15.76 -8.56
C ARG A 96 -23.53 -17.10 -8.99
N LYS A 97 -22.51 -17.08 -9.86
CA LYS A 97 -21.80 -18.29 -10.32
C LYS A 97 -20.98 -18.90 -9.19
N VAL A 98 -20.29 -18.07 -8.40
CA VAL A 98 -19.51 -18.56 -7.25
C VAL A 98 -20.44 -19.10 -6.15
N GLN A 99 -21.55 -18.40 -5.89
CA GLN A 99 -22.56 -18.84 -4.92
C GLN A 99 -23.15 -20.21 -5.25
N SER A 100 -23.44 -20.52 -6.52
CA SER A 100 -23.96 -21.84 -6.90
C SER A 100 -22.94 -22.97 -6.73
N LEU A 101 -21.63 -22.64 -6.65
CA LEU A 101 -20.54 -23.59 -6.44
C LEU A 101 -20.10 -23.69 -4.97
N LEU A 102 -20.66 -22.87 -4.07
CA LEU A 102 -20.32 -22.88 -2.64
C LEU A 102 -20.38 -24.27 -2.00
N PRO A 103 -21.39 -25.13 -2.25
CA PRO A 103 -21.40 -26.47 -1.67
C PRO A 103 -20.13 -27.28 -1.99
N ARG A 104 -19.61 -27.15 -3.21
CA ARG A 104 -18.39 -27.84 -3.65
C ARG A 104 -17.12 -27.19 -3.12
N VAL A 105 -17.12 -25.86 -2.95
CA VAL A 105 -16.04 -25.14 -2.25
C VAL A 105 -15.95 -25.62 -0.81
N ILE A 106 -17.08 -25.67 -0.10
CA ILE A 106 -17.17 -26.12 1.29
C ILE A 106 -16.68 -27.57 1.42
N ASP A 107 -17.08 -28.46 0.51
CA ASP A 107 -16.60 -29.85 0.50
C ASP A 107 -15.07 -29.94 0.38
N VAL A 108 -14.48 -29.21 -0.56
CA VAL A 108 -13.02 -29.17 -0.75
C VAL A 108 -12.28 -28.59 0.46
N LEU A 109 -12.82 -27.53 1.07
CA LEU A 109 -12.25 -26.95 2.28
C LEU A 109 -12.36 -27.90 3.47
N ASN A 110 -13.48 -28.59 3.63
CA ASN A 110 -13.65 -29.64 4.65
C ASN A 110 -12.63 -30.77 4.47
N GLY A 111 -12.48 -31.28 3.25
CA GLY A 111 -11.51 -32.33 2.94
C GLY A 111 -10.08 -31.90 3.23
N TYR A 112 -9.73 -30.65 2.91
CA TYR A 112 -8.41 -30.10 3.21
C TYR A 112 -8.17 -29.92 4.71
N LEU A 113 -9.08 -29.24 5.42
CA LEU A 113 -8.92 -28.94 6.85
C LEU A 113 -8.88 -30.22 7.71
N ARG A 114 -9.64 -31.25 7.34
CA ARG A 114 -9.60 -32.56 8.02
C ARG A 114 -8.30 -33.34 7.81
N ALA A 115 -7.56 -33.05 6.75
CA ALA A 115 -6.29 -33.71 6.46
C ALA A 115 -5.10 -33.06 7.18
N LEU A 116 -5.30 -31.90 7.81
CA LEU A 116 -4.25 -31.20 8.55
C LEU A 116 -3.93 -31.93 9.85
N GLN A 117 -2.68 -31.85 10.29
CA GLN A 117 -2.28 -32.30 11.61
C GLN A 117 -2.26 -31.11 12.58
N LEU A 118 -2.36 -31.40 13.88
CA LEU A 118 -2.34 -30.36 14.91
C LEU A 118 -1.06 -29.51 14.83
N ALA A 119 0.08 -30.13 14.50
CA ALA A 119 1.35 -29.45 14.33
C ALA A 119 1.32 -28.39 13.21
N ASP A 120 0.59 -28.67 12.11
CA ASP A 120 0.46 -27.75 10.97
C ASP A 120 -0.33 -26.48 11.33
N LEU A 121 -1.23 -26.57 12.32
CA LEU A 121 -2.07 -25.46 12.78
C LEU A 121 -1.33 -24.56 13.78
N THR A 122 -0.34 -25.10 14.49
CA THR A 122 0.42 -24.38 15.52
C THR A 122 1.67 -23.66 15.00
N ASP A 123 2.08 -23.91 13.75
CA ASP A 123 3.21 -23.22 13.13
C ASP A 123 2.92 -21.71 12.96
N PRO A 124 3.84 -20.80 13.33
CA PRO A 124 3.69 -19.36 13.12
C PRO A 124 3.36 -18.95 11.67
N LEU A 125 3.79 -19.73 10.68
CA LEU A 125 3.55 -19.50 9.25
C LEU A 125 2.35 -20.30 8.69
N ALA A 126 1.61 -21.01 9.55
CA ALA A 126 0.48 -21.84 9.16
C ALA A 126 -0.52 -21.07 8.30
N LEU A 127 -1.05 -19.95 8.80
CA LEU A 127 -2.11 -19.19 8.11
C LEU A 127 -1.74 -18.79 6.69
N THR A 128 -0.52 -18.32 6.46
CA THR A 128 -0.05 -17.93 5.12
C THR A 128 -0.02 -19.11 4.16
N ARG A 129 0.48 -20.27 4.61
CA ARG A 129 0.51 -21.50 3.81
C ARG A 129 -0.89 -22.07 3.57
N LEU A 130 -1.69 -22.16 4.62
CA LEU A 130 -3.06 -22.68 4.58
C LEU A 130 -3.92 -21.85 3.63
N ARG A 131 -3.84 -20.51 3.70
CA ARG A 131 -4.54 -19.61 2.78
C ARG A 131 -4.20 -19.91 1.32
N GLY A 132 -2.92 -19.95 0.98
CA GLY A 132 -2.48 -20.23 -0.40
C GLY A 132 -2.90 -21.60 -0.91
N GLN A 133 -2.85 -22.62 -0.05
CA GLN A 133 -3.28 -23.98 -0.40
C GLN A 133 -4.81 -24.07 -0.57
N MET A 134 -5.59 -23.46 0.32
CA MET A 134 -7.05 -23.39 0.21
C MET A 134 -7.46 -22.62 -1.05
N LEU A 135 -6.90 -21.43 -1.28
CA LEU A 135 -7.19 -20.63 -2.48
C LEU A 135 -6.97 -21.44 -3.76
N ARG A 136 -5.84 -22.14 -3.87
CA ARG A 136 -5.55 -22.98 -5.04
C ARG A 136 -6.60 -24.07 -5.24
N ARG A 137 -7.03 -24.73 -4.17
CA ARG A 137 -8.05 -25.78 -4.24
C ARG A 137 -9.42 -25.22 -4.61
N VAL A 138 -9.79 -24.05 -4.08
CA VAL A 138 -11.02 -23.33 -4.47
C VAL A 138 -10.98 -22.93 -5.94
N GLN A 139 -9.84 -22.41 -6.43
CA GLN A 139 -9.68 -22.02 -7.83
C GLN A 139 -9.79 -23.21 -8.80
N VAL A 140 -9.43 -24.42 -8.39
CA VAL A 140 -9.64 -25.65 -9.20
C VAL A 140 -11.13 -25.94 -9.37
N VAL A 141 -11.96 -25.62 -8.37
CA VAL A 141 -13.41 -25.85 -8.41
C VAL A 141 -14.15 -24.74 -9.14
N VAL A 142 -13.84 -23.50 -8.80
CA VAL A 142 -14.61 -22.32 -9.22
C VAL A 142 -14.07 -21.72 -10.52
N GLY A 143 -12.83 -22.04 -10.90
CA GLY A 143 -12.10 -21.38 -11.98
C GLY A 143 -11.22 -20.26 -11.43
N ARG A 144 -9.95 -20.21 -11.86
CA ARG A 144 -8.95 -19.26 -11.35
C ARG A 144 -9.33 -17.81 -11.62
N GLU A 145 -10.04 -17.55 -12.71
CA GLU A 145 -10.51 -16.24 -13.13
C GLU A 145 -11.68 -15.71 -12.28
N ASN A 146 -12.39 -16.58 -11.57
CA ASN A 146 -13.60 -16.22 -10.82
C ASN A 146 -13.31 -15.88 -9.35
N VAL A 147 -12.13 -16.24 -8.82
CA VAL A 147 -11.76 -16.01 -7.42
C VAL A 147 -10.35 -15.44 -7.35
N ARG A 148 -10.23 -14.23 -6.80
CA ARG A 148 -8.97 -13.50 -6.66
C ARG A 148 -8.22 -13.91 -5.41
N ASP A 149 -8.93 -13.97 -4.29
CA ASP A 149 -8.34 -14.32 -3.00
C ASP A 149 -9.35 -15.02 -2.07
N LEU A 150 -8.83 -15.63 -1.00
CA LEU A 150 -9.57 -16.23 0.09
C LEU A 150 -9.16 -15.54 1.40
N LEU A 151 -10.10 -14.83 1.99
CA LEU A 151 -9.91 -14.08 3.21
C LEU A 151 -10.34 -14.94 4.39
N ILE A 152 -9.43 -15.21 5.31
CA ILE A 152 -9.73 -15.96 6.54
C ILE A 152 -10.22 -14.97 7.59
N MET A 153 -11.48 -15.12 8.00
CA MET A 153 -12.14 -14.24 8.97
C MET A 153 -12.00 -14.77 10.39
N GLU A 154 -12.09 -16.10 10.56
CA GLU A 154 -11.93 -16.76 11.85
C GLU A 154 -11.04 -17.99 11.68
N PHE A 155 -10.07 -18.16 12.58
CA PHE A 155 -9.20 -19.32 12.67
C PHE A 155 -8.83 -19.52 14.14
N VAL A 156 -9.67 -20.26 14.86
CA VAL A 156 -9.54 -20.42 16.32
C VAL A 156 -9.52 -21.89 16.66
N LEU A 157 -8.52 -22.30 17.43
CA LEU A 157 -8.36 -23.66 17.92
C LEU A 157 -8.68 -23.70 19.42
N ASN A 158 -9.77 -24.39 19.77
CA ASN A 158 -10.23 -24.60 21.15
C ASN A 158 -9.84 -25.98 21.66
#